data_AF-A0A8S3E0J3-F1
#
_entry.id   AF-A0A8S3E0J3-F1
#
_cell.length_a   1.000
_cell.length_b   1.000
_cell.length_c   1.000
_cell.angle_alpha   90.00
_cell.angle_beta   90.00
_cell.angle_gamma   90.00
#
_symmetry.space_group_name_H-M   'P 1'
#
loop_
_entity.id
_entity.type
_entity.pdbx_description
1 polymer ?
#
loop_
_entity_poly.entity_id
_entity_poly.type
_entity_poly.pdbx_seq_one_letter_code
_entity_poly.pdbx_strand_id
1 'polypeptide(L)' 'SMGKLKKSYAERQGVGVATLRFLFDGKRINDDETPKQLEMEDNDTIEVYQEQVGGYSS' A
#
# COMPACT_ATOMS: atom_id res chain seq x y z
N SER A 1 -7.30 4.84 9.53
CA SER A 1 -6.10 4.02 9.37
C SER A 1 -5.78 3.88 7.90
N MET A 2 -4.57 3.44 7.58
CA MET A 2 -4.10 3.26 6.22
C MET A 2 -4.86 2.16 5.47
N GLY A 3 -5.45 1.19 6.18
CA GLY A 3 -6.27 0.13 5.58
C GLY A 3 -7.43 0.65 4.72
N LYS A 4 -8.11 1.73 5.13
CA LYS A 4 -9.18 2.35 4.33
C LYS A 4 -8.64 2.95 3.03
N LEU A 5 -7.50 3.64 3.10
CA LEU A 5 -6.85 4.22 1.93
C LEU A 5 -6.42 3.14 0.94
N LYS A 6 -5.75 2.09 1.45
CA LYS A 6 -5.28 0.95 0.65
C LYS A 6 -6.45 0.28 -0.09
N LYS A 7 -7.56 0.05 0.62
CA LYS A 7 -8.78 -0.53 0.04
C LYS A 7 -9.38 0.37 -1.04
N SER A 8 -9.60 1.65 -0.77
CA SER A 8 -10.16 2.59 -1.75
C SER A 8 -9.30 2.69 -3.01
N TYR A 9 -7.98 2.69 -2.87
CA TYR A 9 -7.05 2.69 -4.00
C TYR A 9 -7.18 1.41 -4.83
N ALA A 10 -7.13 0.23 -4.18
CA ALA A 10 -7.25 -1.06 -4.86
C ALA A 10 -8.58 -1.20 -5.62
N GLU A 11 -9.69 -0.78 -5.00
CA GLU A 11 -11.02 -0.77 -5.64
C GLU A 11 -11.05 0.13 -6.88
N ARG A 12 -10.44 1.31 -6.82
CA ARG A 12 -10.33 2.22 -7.97
C ARG A 12 -9.47 1.63 -9.10
N GLN A 13 -8.46 0.83 -8.76
CA GLN A 13 -7.62 0.13 -9.74
C GLN A 13 -8.26 -1.17 -10.25
N GLY A 14 -9.38 -1.62 -9.68
CA GLY A 14 -10.05 -2.87 -10.06
C GLY A 14 -9.29 -4.13 -9.67
N VAL A 15 -8.45 -4.07 -8.64
CA VAL A 15 -7.63 -5.20 -8.16
C VAL A 15 -7.87 -5.48 -6.68
N GLY A 16 -7.45 -6.65 -6.21
CA GLY A 16 -7.51 -6.99 -4.80
C GLY A 16 -6.44 -6.23 -4.00
N VAL A 17 -6.78 -5.71 -2.81
CA VAL A 17 -5.78 -5.02 -1.96
C VAL A 17 -4.59 -5.91 -1.60
N ALA A 18 -4.79 -7.23 -1.52
CA ALA A 18 -3.74 -8.22 -1.26
C ALA A 18 -2.76 -8.40 -2.45
N THR A 19 -3.12 -7.97 -3.65
CA THR A 19 -2.23 -8.01 -4.83
C THR A 19 -1.38 -6.76 -4.95
N LEU A 20 -1.45 -5.85 -3.97
CA LEU A 20 -0.71 -4.59 -3.94
C LEU A 20 0.15 -4.48 -2.67
N ARG A 21 1.32 -3.87 -2.84
CA ARG A 21 2.22 -3.47 -1.76
C ARG A 21 2.28 -1.95 -1.69
N PHE A 22 1.93 -1.40 -0.54
CA PHE A 22 1.98 0.03 -0.27
C PHE A 22 3.20 0.33 0.60
N LEU A 23 4.06 1.23 0.13
CA LEU A 23 5.28 1.63 0.82
C LEU A 23 5.26 3.14 1.12
N PHE A 24 5.76 3.49 2.28
CA PHE A 24 6.13 4.87 2.63
C PHE A 24 7.58 4.84 3.11
N ASP A 25 8.42 5.71 2.55
CA ASP A 25 9.88 5.70 2.77
C ASP A 25 10.51 4.30 2.65
N GLY A 26 10.08 3.53 1.65
CA GLY A 26 10.52 2.16 1.39
C GLY A 26 10.01 1.10 2.39
N LYS A 27 9.22 1.49 3.41
CA LYS A 27 8.68 0.57 4.42
C LYS A 27 7.22 0.22 4.14
N ARG A 28 6.86 -1.04 4.38
CA ARG A 28 5.49 -1.53 4.17
C ARG A 28 4.52 -0.93 5.18
N ILE A 29 3.40 -0.44 4.70
CA ILE A 29 2.33 0.13 5.51
C ILE A 29 1.33 -0.95 5.93
N ASN A 30 1.13 -1.07 7.23
CA ASN A 30 0.12 -1.92 7.87
C ASN A 30 -1.26 -1.25 7.89
N ASP A 31 -2.32 -2.05 8.02
CA ASP A 31 -3.68 -1.54 7.86
C ASP A 31 -4.19 -0.71 9.04
N ASP A 32 -3.64 -0.94 10.23
CA ASP A 32 -3.96 -0.29 11.50
C ASP A 32 -3.18 1.01 11.72
N GLU A 33 -2.07 1.20 11.00
CA GLU A 33 -1.28 2.42 11.07
C GLU A 33 -2.09 3.65 10.65
N THR A 34 -1.64 4.81 11.12
CA THR A 34 -2.19 6.13 10.81
C THR A 34 -1.12 7.02 10.21
N PRO A 35 -1.48 8.03 9.40
CA PRO A 35 -0.49 8.98 8.86
C PRO A 35 0.38 9.60 9.95
N LYS A 36 -0.19 9.92 11.11
CA LYS A 36 0.53 10.46 12.26
C LYS A 36 1.59 9.49 12.82
N GLN A 37 1.30 8.20 12.88
CA GLN A 37 2.25 7.19 13.36
C GLN A 37 3.39 6.95 12.37
N LEU A 38 3.12 7.15 11.09
CA LEU A 38 4.10 7.10 10.01
C LEU A 38 4.84 8.42 9.83
N GLU A 39 4.53 9.44 10.63
CA GLU A 39 5.11 10.79 10.54
C GLU A 39 4.94 11.42 9.14
N MET A 40 3.84 11.08 8.45
CA MET A 40 3.52 11.63 7.14
C MET A 40 3.13 13.12 7.23
N GLU A 41 3.66 13.90 6.30
CA GLU A 41 3.32 15.29 6.07
C GLU A 41 2.37 15.46 4.87
N ASP A 42 1.86 16.67 4.69
CA ASP A 42 1.06 16.99 3.52
C ASP A 42 1.92 16.93 2.25
N ASN A 43 1.38 16.35 1.18
CA ASN A 43 2.05 16.09 -0.10
C ASN A 43 3.09 14.96 -0.11
N ASP A 44 3.23 14.21 0.98
CA ASP A 44 3.99 12.96 0.96
C ASP A 44 3.38 11.92 0.00
N THR A 45 4.24 11.07 -0.55
CA THR A 45 3.86 10.08 -1.56
C THR A 45 3.94 8.66 -1.02
N ILE A 46 2.92 7.87 -1.33
CA ILE A 46 2.92 6.42 -1.08
C ILE A 46 3.23 5.73 -2.39
N GLU A 47 4.25 4.89 -2.39
CA GLU A 47 4.58 4.05 -3.52
C GLU A 47 3.69 2.80 -3.52
N VAL A 48 3.15 2.44 -4.67
CA VAL A 48 2.29 1.26 -4.82
C VAL A 48 2.83 0.35 -5.90
N TYR A 49 3.14 -0.88 -5.53
CA TYR A 49 3.64 -1.93 -6.42
C TYR A 49 2.67 -3.10 -6.47
N GLN A 50 2.71 -3.90 -7.54
CA GLN A 50 2.08 -5.22 -7.49
C GLN A 50 2.85 -6.12 -6.51
N GLU A 51 2.11 -6.84 -5.68
CA GLU A 51 2.68 -7.84 -4.77
C GLU A 51 3.16 -9.03 -5.62
N GLN A 52 4.48 -9.14 -5.81
CA GLN A 52 5.06 -10.25 -6.55
C GLN A 52 5.04 -11.51 -5.69
N VAL A 53 4.01 -12.34 -5.86
CA VAL A 53 4.01 -13.73 -5.39
C VAL A 53 4.76 -14.58 -6.41
N GLY A 54 6.09 -14.65 -6.29
CA GLY A 54 6.99 -15.61 -6.96
C GLY A 54 6.70 -15.94 -8.43
N GLY A 55 7.58 -15.52 -9.34
CA GLY A 55 7.49 -15.90 -10.75
C GLY A 55 7.42 -17.42 -10.92
N TYR A 56 6.45 -17.90 -11.69
CA TYR A 56 6.45 -19.27 -12.20
C TYR A 56 7.74 -19.46 -13.00
N SER A 57 8.76 -20.06 -12.39
CA SER A 57 9.85 -20.67 -13.12
C SER A 57 9.28 -21.94 -13.76
N SER A 58 8.92 -21.86 -15.03
CA SER A 58 8.83 -23.04 -15.91
C SER A 58 10.22 -23.49 -16.29
#